data_AF-A0A2D8UKU2-F1
#
_entry.id   AF-A0A2D8UKU2-F1
#
_cell.length_a   1.000
_cell.length_b   1.000
_cell.length_c   1.000
_cell.angle_alpha   90.00
_cell.angle_beta   90.00
_cell.angle_gamma   90.00
#
_symmetry.space_group_name_H-M   'P 1'
#
loop_
_entity.id
_entity.type
_entity.pdbx_description
1 polymer ?
#
loop_
_entity_poly.entity_id
_entity_poly.type
_entity_poly.pdbx_seq_one_letter_code
_entity_poly.pdbx_strand_id
1 'polypeptide(L)'
;MKELYTDFIEKLQKLYGDFNKDTKRFYKASNSKISRDLGYSDAQFSRLINQTATEGEYQRALLNINRILKIEELEKLQAKIPQEQKAVKPTFSKLNWLWPLSLFLLILIIGYILWKPSSSIIEKEVIKEVPADYTLEWAFNTKFVNPYTKLDELPNDCNYPCYKFQGIWHLKNPYKIPLYMESRGFHYQAVEVRMYARCMKEKSSSGDLLEGLEYQKHEIWYDKNEQPIDSFINTFSGLKSSYKDLDLSKNPNFVKIAEIHTFFRNEFTISDSLYRTGKVIGRNMEMVPDEIIRQKLSDDQIEIIRQKLSAISNKGLEDFSRPVSCLPSPLPAKNFNLIKEKDSLVFKCQLMTNKIPIDYTKIYILENQYIKTNCRTFLEE
;
A
#
# COMPACT_ATOMS: atom_id res chain seq x y z
N MET A 1 -6.43 -32.42 19.61
CA MET A 1 -6.10 -32.78 18.21
C MET A 1 -7.24 -33.46 17.45
N LYS A 2 -7.70 -34.65 17.81
CA LYS A 2 -8.77 -35.38 17.08
C LYS A 2 -10.11 -34.62 17.04
N GLU A 3 -10.44 -33.94 18.13
CA GLU A 3 -11.63 -33.09 18.24
C GLU A 3 -11.56 -31.87 17.32
N LEU A 4 -10.42 -31.15 17.32
CA LEU A 4 -10.18 -30.00 16.44
C LEU A 4 -10.22 -30.36 14.95
N TYR A 5 -9.66 -31.51 14.57
CA TYR A 5 -9.77 -32.00 13.20
C TYR A 5 -11.22 -32.33 12.82
N THR A 6 -11.98 -32.92 13.73
CA THR A 6 -13.39 -33.27 13.48
C THR A 6 -14.23 -32.01 13.29
N ASP A 7 -14.07 -31.00 14.15
CA ASP A 7 -14.74 -29.70 14.03
C ASP A 7 -14.32 -28.97 12.73
N PHE A 8 -13.04 -29.07 12.37
CA PHE A 8 -12.53 -28.50 11.12
C PHE A 8 -13.20 -29.11 9.89
N ILE A 9 -13.32 -30.44 9.83
CA ILE A 9 -13.99 -31.13 8.73
C ILE A 9 -15.48 -30.80 8.72
N GLU A 10 -16.17 -30.82 9.87
CA GLU A 10 -17.62 -30.55 9.94
C GLU A 10 -17.95 -29.15 9.41
N LYS A 11 -17.17 -28.13 9.79
CA LYS A 11 -17.39 -26.76 9.30
C LYS A 11 -17.09 -26.62 7.81
N LEU A 12 -16.07 -27.32 7.30
CA LEU A 12 -15.82 -27.35 5.85
C LEU A 12 -16.92 -28.07 5.10
N GLN A 13 -17.56 -29.08 5.68
CA GLN A 13 -18.72 -29.74 5.03
C GLN A 13 -19.90 -28.79 4.85
N LYS A 14 -20.09 -27.82 5.75
CA LYS A 14 -21.12 -26.77 5.63
C LYS A 14 -20.89 -25.89 4.40
N LEU A 15 -19.62 -25.60 4.07
CA LEU A 15 -19.24 -24.75 2.94
C LEU A 15 -19.09 -25.53 1.61
N TYR A 16 -18.48 -26.71 1.65
CA TYR A 16 -17.98 -27.43 0.47
C TYR A 16 -18.61 -28.82 0.26
N GLY A 17 -19.66 -29.16 1.01
CA GLY A 17 -20.40 -30.42 0.87
C GLY A 17 -19.71 -31.62 1.51
N ASP A 18 -20.17 -32.83 1.21
CA ASP A 18 -19.74 -34.03 1.94
C ASP A 18 -18.22 -34.31 1.80
N PHE A 19 -17.63 -34.77 2.91
CA PHE A 19 -16.21 -35.12 2.99
C PHE A 19 -16.00 -36.62 2.82
N ASN A 20 -15.23 -37.00 1.79
CA ASN A 20 -14.81 -38.38 1.58
C ASN A 20 -13.53 -38.66 2.38
N LYS A 21 -13.64 -39.56 3.38
CA LYS A 21 -12.55 -39.87 4.31
C LYS A 21 -11.38 -40.63 3.68
N ASP A 22 -11.62 -41.38 2.61
CA ASP A 22 -10.62 -42.22 1.95
C ASP A 22 -9.75 -41.40 1.01
N THR A 23 -10.37 -40.49 0.26
CA THR A 23 -9.68 -39.62 -0.71
C THR A 23 -9.30 -38.26 -0.13
N LYS A 24 -9.76 -37.94 1.08
CA LYS A 24 -9.53 -36.67 1.80
C LYS A 24 -9.96 -35.44 0.98
N ARG A 25 -11.13 -35.52 0.34
CA ARG A 25 -11.67 -34.48 -0.57
C ARG A 25 -13.12 -34.18 -0.25
N PHE A 26 -13.55 -32.97 -0.60
CA PHE A 26 -14.93 -32.52 -0.51
C PHE A 26 -15.62 -32.61 -1.88
N TYR A 27 -16.92 -32.87 -1.90
CA TYR A 27 -17.65 -33.10 -3.15
C TYR A 27 -17.82 -31.85 -4.00
N LYS A 28 -18.05 -30.67 -3.41
CA LYS A 28 -18.33 -29.43 -4.16
C LYS A 28 -17.10 -28.64 -4.57
N ALA A 29 -15.91 -28.97 -4.05
CA ALA A 29 -14.69 -28.23 -4.32
C ALA A 29 -13.42 -29.08 -4.17
N SER A 30 -12.41 -28.82 -5.01
CA SER A 30 -11.09 -29.44 -4.88
C SER A 30 -10.32 -28.85 -3.70
N ASN A 31 -9.37 -29.61 -3.14
CA ASN A 31 -8.55 -29.14 -2.02
C ASN A 31 -7.75 -27.86 -2.35
N SER A 32 -7.27 -27.71 -3.59
CA SER A 32 -6.61 -26.48 -4.06
C SER A 32 -7.58 -25.31 -4.25
N LYS A 33 -8.87 -25.55 -4.42
CA LYS A 33 -9.87 -24.48 -4.41
C LYS A 33 -10.16 -24.06 -2.98
N ILE A 34 -10.36 -25.02 -2.08
CA ILE A 34 -10.63 -24.77 -0.66
C ILE A 34 -9.44 -24.05 0.01
N SER A 35 -8.20 -24.44 -0.30
CA SER A 35 -6.99 -23.76 0.20
C SER A 35 -7.02 -22.27 -0.12
N ARG A 36 -7.29 -21.92 -1.38
CA ARG A 36 -7.39 -20.53 -1.88
C ARG A 36 -8.55 -19.78 -1.24
N ASP A 37 -9.73 -20.39 -1.18
CA ASP A 37 -10.93 -19.78 -0.57
C ASP A 37 -10.71 -19.50 0.93
N LEU A 38 -9.87 -20.29 1.62
CA LEU A 38 -9.48 -20.11 3.02
C LEU A 38 -8.18 -19.32 3.20
N GLY A 39 -7.54 -18.83 2.14
CA GLY A 39 -6.28 -18.06 2.23
C GLY A 39 -5.06 -18.85 2.71
N TYR A 40 -5.05 -20.18 2.50
CA TYR A 40 -3.91 -21.06 2.79
C TYR A 40 -3.17 -21.47 1.52
N SER A 41 -1.87 -21.79 1.65
CA SER A 41 -1.18 -22.50 0.58
C SER A 41 -1.64 -23.95 0.49
N ASP A 42 -1.53 -24.56 -0.70
CA ASP A 42 -1.90 -25.96 -0.92
C ASP A 42 -1.16 -26.91 0.03
N ALA A 43 0.10 -26.61 0.35
CA ALA A 43 0.89 -27.38 1.30
C ALA A 43 0.35 -27.26 2.75
N GLN A 44 -0.02 -26.05 3.19
CA GLN A 44 -0.61 -25.84 4.52
C GLN A 44 -1.98 -26.52 4.64
N PHE A 45 -2.82 -26.39 3.62
CA PHE A 45 -4.13 -27.03 3.61
C PHE A 45 -4.02 -28.57 3.55
N SER A 46 -3.05 -29.09 2.80
CA SER A 46 -2.74 -30.52 2.78
C SER A 46 -2.40 -31.05 4.17
N ARG A 47 -1.62 -30.31 4.97
CA ARG A 47 -1.30 -30.70 6.36
C ARG A 47 -2.53 -30.74 7.27
N LEU A 48 -3.43 -29.77 7.14
CA LEU A 48 -4.70 -29.72 7.88
C LEU A 48 -5.62 -30.89 7.51
N ILE A 49 -5.71 -31.24 6.23
CA ILE A 49 -6.57 -32.33 5.77
C ILE A 49 -6.00 -33.71 6.10
N ASN A 50 -4.67 -33.86 6.09
CA ASN A 50 -3.97 -35.11 6.36
C ASN A 50 -3.63 -35.34 7.84
N GLN A 51 -4.14 -34.53 8.77
CA GLN A 51 -3.90 -34.68 10.21
C GLN A 51 -2.44 -34.49 10.66
N THR A 52 -1.62 -33.78 9.88
CA THR A 52 -0.20 -33.49 10.19
C THR A 52 0.06 -32.03 10.58
N ALA A 53 -1.00 -31.22 10.68
CA ALA A 53 -0.95 -29.87 11.23
C ALA A 53 -0.86 -29.88 12.76
N THR A 54 -0.28 -28.82 13.33
CA THR A 54 -0.19 -28.59 14.77
C THR A 54 -1.52 -28.07 15.34
N GLU A 55 -1.68 -28.13 16.66
CA GLU A 55 -2.88 -27.63 17.34
C GLU A 55 -3.16 -26.15 17.01
N GLY A 56 -2.15 -25.30 17.08
CA GLY A 56 -2.27 -23.88 16.74
C GLY A 56 -2.54 -23.61 15.26
N GLU A 57 -2.23 -24.55 14.36
CA GLU A 57 -2.66 -24.47 12.96
C GLU A 57 -4.16 -24.76 12.82
N TYR A 58 -4.70 -25.77 13.52
CA TYR A 58 -6.15 -26.05 13.52
C TYR A 58 -6.97 -24.92 14.13
N GLN A 59 -6.53 -24.36 15.26
CA GLN A 59 -7.24 -23.26 15.91
C GLN A 59 -7.35 -22.04 14.98
N ARG A 60 -6.26 -21.68 14.29
CA ARG A 60 -6.27 -20.61 13.28
C ARG A 60 -7.19 -20.92 12.12
N ALA A 61 -7.18 -22.15 11.62
CA ALA A 61 -8.05 -22.58 10.54
C ALA A 61 -9.54 -22.53 10.91
N LEU A 62 -9.88 -22.96 12.13
CA LEU A 62 -11.25 -22.90 12.66
C LEU A 62 -11.74 -21.47 12.82
N LEU A 63 -10.90 -20.56 13.32
CA LEU A 63 -11.24 -19.13 13.42
C LEU A 63 -11.57 -18.53 12.05
N ASN A 64 -10.80 -18.87 11.03
CA ASN A 64 -11.03 -18.35 9.68
C ASN A 64 -12.32 -18.92 9.06
N ILE A 65 -12.57 -20.22 9.20
CA ILE A 65 -13.81 -20.84 8.69
C ILE A 65 -15.05 -20.27 9.39
N ASN A 66 -14.98 -20.06 10.71
CA ASN A 66 -16.08 -19.45 11.47
C ASN A 66 -16.37 -18.02 10.98
N ARG A 67 -15.34 -17.24 10.63
CA ARG A 67 -15.52 -15.91 10.05
C ARG A 67 -16.26 -15.97 8.71
N ILE A 68 -15.89 -16.90 7.84
CA ILE A 68 -16.54 -17.08 6.53
C ILE A 68 -18.01 -17.47 6.70
N LEU A 69 -18.30 -18.46 7.55
CA LEU A 69 -19.67 -18.88 7.86
C LEU A 69 -20.51 -17.72 8.42
N LYS A 70 -19.90 -16.85 9.24
CA LYS A 70 -20.61 -15.69 9.80
C LYS A 70 -20.95 -14.65 8.73
N ILE A 71 -20.06 -14.42 7.77
CA ILE A 71 -20.31 -13.51 6.65
C ILE A 71 -21.48 -14.04 5.80
N GLU A 72 -21.47 -15.33 5.46
CA GLU A 72 -22.53 -15.95 4.66
C GLU A 72 -23.90 -15.88 5.37
N GLU A 73 -23.93 -16.01 6.70
CA GLU A 73 -25.15 -15.83 7.49
C GLU A 73 -25.68 -14.38 7.38
N LEU A 74 -24.80 -13.38 7.47
CA LEU A 74 -25.17 -11.97 7.39
C LEU A 74 -25.69 -11.59 6.00
N GLU A 75 -25.06 -12.10 4.93
CA GLU A 75 -25.51 -11.87 3.55
C GLU A 75 -26.91 -12.47 3.31
N LYS A 76 -27.19 -13.66 3.85
CA LYS A 76 -28.52 -14.29 3.77
C LYS A 76 -29.59 -13.50 4.53
N LEU A 77 -29.22 -12.82 5.61
CA LEU A 77 -30.14 -11.96 6.36
C LEU A 77 -30.44 -10.66 5.60
N GLN A 78 -29.44 -10.09 4.92
CA GLN A 78 -29.59 -8.88 4.10
C GLN A 78 -30.47 -9.12 2.87
N ALA A 79 -30.37 -10.30 2.24
CA ALA A 79 -31.18 -10.68 1.07
C ALA A 79 -32.68 -10.90 1.38
N LYS A 80 -33.07 -10.98 2.67
CA LYS A 80 -34.46 -11.16 3.11
C LYS A 80 -35.19 -9.86 3.42
N ILE A 81 -34.55 -8.70 3.24
CA ILE A 81 -35.19 -7.39 3.41
C ILE A 81 -36.04 -7.09 2.17
N PRO A 82 -37.37 -7.02 2.26
CA PRO A 82 -38.22 -6.78 1.09
C PRO A 82 -37.98 -5.37 0.54
N GLN A 83 -37.56 -5.26 -0.73
CA GLN A 83 -37.61 -3.99 -1.45
C GLN A 83 -39.05 -3.71 -1.87
N GLU A 84 -39.72 -2.78 -1.19
CA GLU A 84 -41.00 -2.23 -1.63
C GLU A 84 -40.80 -1.32 -2.85
N GLN A 85 -41.17 -1.78 -4.04
CA GLN A 85 -41.55 -0.88 -5.14
C GLN A 85 -42.85 -1.37 -5.79
N LYS A 86 -43.92 -0.60 -5.53
CA LYS A 86 -45.25 -0.76 -6.12
C LYS A 86 -45.22 -0.34 -7.59
N ALA A 87 -45.60 -1.25 -8.50
CA ALA A 87 -46.00 -0.89 -9.87
C ALA A 87 -47.52 -1.05 -10.00
N VAL A 88 -48.24 0.07 -10.14
CA VAL A 88 -49.67 0.11 -10.46
C VAL A 88 -49.83 -0.01 -11.98
N LYS A 89 -50.64 -0.97 -12.44
CA LYS A 89 -51.06 -1.11 -13.85
C LYS A 89 -52.41 -0.42 -14.07
N PRO A 90 -52.62 0.36 -15.14
CA PRO A 90 -53.97 0.70 -15.58
C PRO A 90 -54.36 -0.12 -16.83
N THR A 91 -55.57 -0.67 -16.77
CA THR A 91 -56.32 -1.25 -17.88
C THR A 91 -57.01 -0.14 -18.68
N PHE A 92 -56.95 -0.20 -20.01
CA PHE A 92 -57.67 0.71 -20.92
C PHE A 92 -58.77 -0.04 -21.68
N SER A 93 -59.96 0.58 -21.79
CA SER A 93 -60.98 0.23 -22.78
C SER A 93 -61.45 1.45 -23.59
N LYS A 94 -61.06 1.43 -24.87
CA LYS A 94 -61.74 1.88 -26.11
C LYS A 94 -62.33 3.32 -26.24
N LEU A 95 -61.68 4.05 -27.15
CA LEU A 95 -62.20 4.69 -28.39
C LEU A 95 -62.34 6.23 -28.46
N ASN A 96 -61.60 6.79 -29.43
CA ASN A 96 -61.76 8.06 -30.17
C ASN A 96 -61.42 9.43 -29.53
N TRP A 97 -60.24 9.55 -28.91
CA TRP A 97 -59.56 10.84 -28.65
C TRP A 97 -58.13 10.89 -29.24
N LEU A 98 -57.81 10.15 -30.31
CA LEU A 98 -56.38 9.94 -30.65
C LEU A 98 -55.65 11.18 -31.22
N TRP A 99 -56.34 12.20 -31.72
CA TRP A 99 -55.68 13.37 -32.33
C TRP A 99 -55.19 14.42 -31.33
N PRO A 100 -55.98 14.86 -30.33
CA PRO A 100 -55.44 15.77 -29.32
C PRO A 100 -54.46 15.05 -28.37
N LEU A 101 -54.63 13.74 -28.15
CA LEU A 101 -53.69 12.95 -27.36
C LEU A 101 -52.33 12.81 -28.05
N SER A 102 -52.31 12.63 -29.38
CA SER A 102 -51.07 12.55 -30.15
C SER A 102 -50.30 13.86 -30.12
N LEU A 103 -50.98 15.00 -30.26
CA LEU A 103 -50.33 16.31 -30.18
C LEU A 103 -49.81 16.61 -28.77
N PHE A 104 -50.59 16.25 -27.75
CA PHE A 104 -50.18 16.39 -26.35
C PHE A 104 -49.03 15.44 -25.99
N LEU A 105 -49.02 14.20 -26.50
CA LEU A 105 -47.89 13.29 -26.36
C LEU A 105 -46.66 13.79 -27.10
N LEU A 106 -46.82 14.40 -28.27
CA LEU A 106 -45.69 14.97 -29.01
C LEU A 106 -45.07 16.14 -28.25
N ILE A 107 -45.89 17.02 -27.68
CA ILE A 107 -45.45 18.13 -26.82
C ILE A 107 -44.80 17.59 -25.54
N LEU A 108 -45.34 16.53 -24.94
CA LEU A 108 -44.73 15.87 -23.77
C LEU A 108 -43.43 15.15 -24.12
N ILE A 109 -43.31 14.55 -25.31
CA ILE A 109 -42.07 13.90 -25.76
C ILE A 109 -41.00 14.94 -26.08
N ILE A 110 -41.36 16.02 -26.78
CA ILE A 110 -40.44 17.13 -27.06
C ILE A 110 -40.06 17.82 -25.74
N GLY A 111 -41.03 18.04 -24.86
CA GLY A 111 -40.81 18.51 -23.49
C GLY A 111 -39.89 17.59 -22.72
N TYR A 112 -40.07 16.27 -22.77
CA TYR A 112 -39.21 15.29 -22.09
C TYR A 112 -37.81 15.21 -22.70
N ILE A 113 -37.65 15.37 -24.01
CA ILE A 113 -36.35 15.38 -24.69
C ILE A 113 -35.59 16.68 -24.35
N LEU A 114 -36.26 17.83 -24.37
CA LEU A 114 -35.68 19.13 -24.03
C LEU A 114 -35.49 19.33 -22.52
N TRP A 115 -36.30 18.64 -21.72
CA TRP A 115 -36.24 18.64 -20.26
C TRP A 115 -35.57 17.39 -19.71
N LYS A 116 -34.87 16.60 -20.55
CA LYS A 116 -33.92 15.62 -20.01
C LYS A 116 -32.96 16.42 -19.15
N PRO A 117 -32.98 16.27 -17.81
CA PRO A 117 -31.85 16.74 -17.04
C PRO A 117 -30.66 16.00 -17.65
N SER A 118 -29.61 16.76 -18.01
CA SER A 118 -28.30 16.22 -18.41
C SER A 118 -28.12 14.92 -17.66
N SER A 119 -28.16 13.81 -18.42
CA SER A 119 -28.28 12.47 -17.88
C SER A 119 -27.44 12.42 -16.63
N SER A 120 -28.09 12.28 -15.47
CA SER A 120 -27.39 12.06 -14.22
C SER A 120 -26.40 10.97 -14.55
N ILE A 121 -25.13 11.37 -14.59
CA ILE A 121 -23.99 10.48 -14.57
C ILE A 121 -24.44 9.43 -13.58
N ILE A 122 -24.62 8.19 -14.02
CA ILE A 122 -24.67 7.08 -13.08
C ILE A 122 -23.40 7.32 -12.31
N GLU A 123 -23.54 7.86 -11.11
CA GLU A 123 -22.47 8.08 -10.18
C GLU A 123 -22.07 6.64 -9.93
N LYS A 124 -21.15 6.14 -10.77
CA LYS A 124 -20.39 4.93 -10.52
C LYS A 124 -19.98 5.18 -9.11
N GLU A 125 -20.58 4.40 -8.21
CA GLU A 125 -20.29 4.41 -6.80
C GLU A 125 -18.79 4.60 -6.73
N VAL A 126 -18.36 5.81 -6.36
CA VAL A 126 -16.96 6.18 -6.48
C VAL A 126 -16.35 5.33 -5.39
N ILE A 127 -15.88 4.13 -5.76
CA ILE A 127 -15.11 3.27 -4.90
C ILE A 127 -13.99 4.19 -4.49
N LYS A 128 -14.08 4.71 -3.25
CA LYS A 128 -13.08 5.62 -2.73
C LYS A 128 -11.78 4.86 -2.85
N GLU A 129 -10.94 5.31 -3.76
CA GLU A 129 -9.67 4.67 -4.03
C GLU A 129 -8.88 4.76 -2.73
N VAL A 130 -8.73 3.60 -2.09
CA VAL A 130 -8.07 3.52 -0.80
C VAL A 130 -6.57 3.69 -1.07
N PRO A 131 -5.87 4.61 -0.37
CA PRO A 131 -4.44 4.79 -0.56
C PRO A 131 -3.68 3.47 -0.41
N ALA A 132 -2.62 3.28 -1.20
CA ALA A 132 -1.85 2.05 -1.19
C ALA A 132 -1.31 1.68 0.22
N ASP A 133 -1.02 2.68 1.06
CA ASP A 133 -0.51 2.52 2.42
C ASP A 133 -1.58 2.49 3.50
N TYR A 134 -2.87 2.48 3.14
CA TYR A 134 -3.97 2.51 4.11
C TYR A 134 -3.90 1.39 5.14
N THR A 135 -3.56 0.16 4.74
CA THR A 135 -3.43 -0.98 5.67
C THR A 135 -2.32 -0.72 6.71
N LEU A 136 -1.23 -0.08 6.28
CA LEU A 136 -0.13 0.29 7.16
C LEU A 136 -0.57 1.41 8.11
N GLU A 137 -1.24 2.44 7.60
CA GLU A 137 -1.82 3.51 8.42
C GLU A 137 -2.76 2.95 9.49
N TRP A 138 -3.69 2.07 9.09
CA TRP A 138 -4.67 1.44 9.96
C TRP A 138 -4.00 0.62 11.08
N ALA A 139 -2.90 -0.09 10.78
CA ALA A 139 -2.19 -0.90 11.76
C ALA A 139 -1.57 -0.08 12.90
N PHE A 140 -1.27 1.21 12.67
CA PHE A 140 -0.64 2.09 13.66
C PHE A 140 -1.61 3.10 14.28
N ASN A 141 -2.63 3.54 13.54
CA ASN A 141 -3.53 4.61 13.99
C ASN A 141 -4.79 4.07 14.70
N THR A 142 -5.04 2.76 14.67
CA THR A 142 -6.18 2.19 15.38
C THR A 142 -5.87 1.90 16.84
N LYS A 143 -6.86 2.15 17.71
CA LYS A 143 -6.78 1.84 19.14
C LYS A 143 -6.69 0.34 19.43
N PHE A 144 -7.01 -0.53 18.46
CA PHE A 144 -7.10 -1.98 18.64
C PHE A 144 -5.74 -2.68 18.54
N VAL A 145 -4.86 -2.21 17.65
CA VAL A 145 -3.55 -2.85 17.39
C VAL A 145 -2.40 -2.05 17.97
N ASN A 146 -2.55 -0.71 18.10
CA ASN A 146 -1.54 0.27 18.54
C ASN A 146 -0.20 -0.34 19.01
N PRO A 147 0.78 -0.47 18.10
CA PRO A 147 2.02 -1.18 18.35
C PRO A 147 3.08 -0.32 19.06
N TYR A 148 2.74 0.91 19.45
CA TYR A 148 3.67 1.80 20.14
C TYR A 148 3.81 1.43 21.62
N THR A 149 5.04 1.49 22.12
CA THR A 149 5.31 1.38 23.56
C THR A 149 4.77 2.61 24.27
N LYS A 150 4.01 2.39 25.35
CA LYS A 150 3.43 3.44 26.18
C LYS A 150 4.40 3.90 27.26
N LEU A 151 4.12 5.06 27.87
CA LEU A 151 4.96 5.64 28.93
C LEU A 151 5.04 4.78 30.19
N ASP A 152 3.94 4.13 30.57
CA ASP A 152 3.83 3.24 31.73
C ASP A 152 4.53 1.89 31.53
N GLU A 153 4.94 1.58 30.29
CA GLU A 153 5.71 0.39 29.94
C GLU A 153 7.23 0.65 29.94
N LEU A 154 7.66 1.88 30.20
CA LEU A 154 9.08 2.26 30.23
C LEU A 154 9.75 1.84 31.55
N PRO A 155 11.08 1.62 31.55
CA PRO A 155 11.82 1.39 32.79
C PRO A 155 11.75 2.63 33.70
N ASN A 156 11.90 2.42 35.02
CA ASN A 156 11.79 3.49 36.04
C ASN A 156 12.81 4.61 35.85
N ASP A 157 13.98 4.31 35.28
CA ASP A 157 15.02 5.28 34.96
C ASP A 157 14.78 6.03 33.65
N CYS A 158 13.72 5.66 32.91
CA CYS A 158 13.37 6.20 31.61
C CYS A 158 14.47 6.09 30.54
N ASN A 159 15.47 5.23 30.74
CA ASN A 159 16.61 5.09 29.84
C ASN A 159 16.30 4.12 28.70
N TYR A 160 15.34 4.51 27.85
CA TYR A 160 14.83 3.68 26.75
C TYR A 160 14.79 4.47 25.42
N PRO A 161 15.92 4.75 24.77
CA PRO A 161 16.07 5.83 23.80
C PRO A 161 15.04 5.87 22.66
N CYS A 162 14.64 4.71 22.13
CA CYS A 162 13.72 4.66 20.99
C CYS A 162 12.32 5.23 21.29
N TYR A 163 11.91 5.38 22.56
CA TYR A 163 10.52 5.74 22.88
C TYR A 163 10.13 7.12 22.33
N LYS A 164 11.10 8.04 22.27
CA LYS A 164 10.94 9.39 21.70
C LYS A 164 10.98 9.45 20.18
N PHE A 165 11.50 8.41 19.52
CA PHE A 165 11.50 8.29 18.07
C PHE A 165 10.19 7.68 17.53
N GLN A 166 9.32 7.18 18.41
CA GLN A 166 8.07 6.56 18.01
C GLN A 166 7.09 7.57 17.41
N GLY A 167 6.47 7.19 16.30
CA GLY A 167 5.51 8.03 15.61
C GLY A 167 5.61 7.94 14.09
N ILE A 168 5.05 8.95 13.44
CA ILE A 168 5.01 9.06 11.98
C ILE A 168 6.10 10.02 11.50
N TRP A 169 6.92 9.54 10.58
CA TRP A 169 7.98 10.29 9.93
C TRP A 169 7.69 10.39 8.43
N HIS A 170 7.76 11.59 7.84
CA HIS A 170 7.53 11.79 6.40
C HIS A 170 8.76 12.33 5.66
N LEU A 171 8.79 12.16 4.33
CA LEU A 171 9.84 12.76 3.49
C LEU A 171 9.73 14.29 3.48
N LYS A 172 10.79 14.99 3.86
CA LYS A 172 10.82 16.47 3.83
C LYS A 172 10.59 17.03 2.43
N ASN A 173 11.40 16.57 1.48
CA ASN A 173 11.43 17.06 0.10
C ASN A 173 11.53 15.86 -0.85
N PRO A 174 10.81 15.89 -1.99
CA PRO A 174 11.05 14.97 -3.09
C PRO A 174 12.52 14.96 -3.52
N TYR A 175 13.02 13.80 -3.96
CA TYR A 175 14.35 13.68 -4.54
C TYR A 175 14.28 12.93 -5.87
N LYS A 176 15.21 13.27 -6.78
CA LYS A 176 15.29 12.68 -8.11
C LYS A 176 16.57 11.92 -8.31
N ILE A 177 16.52 10.88 -9.13
CA ILE A 177 17.67 10.07 -9.52
C ILE A 177 17.51 9.79 -11.03
N PRO A 178 18.45 10.18 -11.90
CA PRO A 178 18.40 9.78 -13.29
C PRO A 178 18.64 8.26 -13.38
N LEU A 179 17.90 7.59 -14.24
CA LEU A 179 17.97 6.15 -14.40
C LEU A 179 18.51 5.80 -15.79
N TYR A 180 19.41 4.84 -15.81
CA TYR A 180 19.77 4.16 -17.04
C TYR A 180 19.11 2.78 -17.08
N MET A 181 18.32 2.55 -18.12
CA MET A 181 17.55 1.32 -18.32
C MET A 181 17.90 0.66 -19.66
N GLU A 182 19.20 0.53 -19.96
CA GLU A 182 19.70 0.12 -21.28
C GLU A 182 19.17 1.02 -22.42
N SER A 183 18.65 2.18 -22.03
CA SER A 183 18.01 3.22 -22.81
C SER A 183 18.04 4.48 -21.97
N ARG A 184 18.10 5.63 -22.63
CA ARG A 184 18.23 6.95 -21.99
C ARG A 184 16.84 7.52 -21.70
N GLY A 185 16.84 8.62 -20.96
CA GLY A 185 15.64 9.41 -20.71
C GLY A 185 14.73 8.87 -19.60
N PHE A 186 15.11 7.86 -18.83
CA PHE A 186 14.31 7.44 -17.67
C PHE A 186 14.77 8.19 -16.42
N HIS A 187 13.81 8.65 -15.63
CA HIS A 187 14.04 9.41 -14.41
C HIS A 187 13.17 8.88 -13.29
N TYR A 188 13.77 8.73 -12.12
CA TYR A 188 13.10 8.32 -10.90
C TYR A 188 12.89 9.52 -10.00
N GLN A 189 11.68 9.69 -9.48
CA GLN A 189 11.38 10.73 -8.50
C GLN A 189 10.68 10.11 -7.30
N ALA A 190 11.27 10.23 -6.11
CA ALA A 190 10.58 9.96 -4.87
C ALA A 190 9.70 11.16 -4.54
N VAL A 191 8.38 10.94 -4.48
CA VAL A 191 7.40 12.00 -4.25
C VAL A 191 6.83 11.96 -2.84
N GLU A 192 6.66 10.76 -2.28
CA GLU A 192 6.11 10.59 -0.94
C GLU A 192 6.80 9.44 -0.23
N VAL A 193 7.07 9.64 1.06
CA VAL A 193 7.48 8.57 1.96
C VAL A 193 6.82 8.80 3.29
N ARG A 194 6.24 7.74 3.85
CA ARG A 194 5.71 7.71 5.22
C ARG A 194 6.29 6.52 5.95
N MET A 195 6.84 6.75 7.12
CA MET A 195 7.44 5.73 7.96
C MET A 195 6.79 5.76 9.34
N TYR A 196 6.23 4.63 9.74
CA TYR A 196 5.69 4.39 11.06
C TYR A 196 6.76 3.71 11.90
N ALA A 197 7.23 4.40 12.92
CA ALA A 197 8.36 4.01 13.74
C ALA A 197 7.89 3.54 15.13
N ARG A 198 8.22 2.31 15.52
CA ARG A 198 7.93 1.78 16.87
C ARG A 198 9.19 1.24 17.54
N CYS A 199 9.20 1.25 18.86
CA CYS A 199 10.23 0.54 19.62
C CYS A 199 10.10 -0.98 19.47
N MET A 200 11.24 -1.69 19.42
CA MET A 200 11.29 -3.16 19.41
C MET A 200 11.64 -3.72 20.79
N LYS A 201 10.70 -3.59 21.75
CA LYS A 201 10.90 -4.11 23.12
C LYS A 201 11.11 -5.62 23.20
N GLU A 202 10.59 -6.33 22.21
CA GLU A 202 10.76 -7.77 22.06
C GLU A 202 12.18 -8.19 21.65
N LYS A 203 12.99 -7.27 21.11
CA LYS A 203 14.37 -7.53 20.64
C LYS A 203 15.44 -6.80 21.45
N SER A 204 15.10 -5.70 22.12
CA SER A 204 16.04 -4.90 22.90
C SER A 204 15.44 -4.52 24.25
N SER A 205 16.10 -4.95 25.32
CA SER A 205 15.79 -4.56 26.69
C SER A 205 16.30 -3.14 27.03
N SER A 206 17.31 -2.63 26.32
CA SER A 206 17.88 -1.29 26.48
C SER A 206 17.14 -0.21 25.70
N GLY A 207 16.25 -0.59 24.78
CA GLY A 207 15.49 0.36 23.97
C GLY A 207 16.31 1.09 22.90
N ASP A 208 17.41 0.48 22.47
CA ASP A 208 18.28 0.98 21.41
C ASP A 208 17.83 0.56 19.99
N LEU A 209 16.72 -0.18 19.87
CA LEU A 209 16.20 -0.66 18.58
C LEU A 209 14.82 -0.09 18.23
N LEU A 210 14.71 0.38 16.99
CA LEU A 210 13.49 0.91 16.40
C LEU A 210 13.14 0.13 15.13
N GLU A 211 11.88 -0.23 14.94
CA GLU A 211 11.36 -0.73 13.67
C GLU A 211 10.64 0.40 12.94
N GLY A 212 11.01 0.65 11.69
CA GLY A 212 10.32 1.57 10.80
C GLY A 212 9.65 0.84 9.64
N LEU A 213 8.33 0.74 9.67
CA LEU A 213 7.54 0.27 8.54
C LEU A 213 7.27 1.45 7.62
N GLU A 214 7.79 1.38 6.40
CA GLU A 214 7.90 2.53 5.51
C GLU A 214 7.22 2.24 4.18
N TYR A 215 6.30 3.11 3.80
CA TYR A 215 5.75 3.21 2.46
C TYR A 215 6.51 4.30 1.69
N GLN A 216 6.84 4.02 0.43
CA GLN A 216 7.43 4.95 -0.51
C GLN A 216 6.62 4.95 -1.80
N LYS A 217 6.26 6.15 -2.27
CA LYS A 217 5.72 6.38 -3.60
C LYS A 217 6.77 7.06 -4.47
N HIS A 218 7.06 6.45 -5.60
CA HIS A 218 7.94 6.99 -6.62
C HIS A 218 7.24 7.09 -7.95
N GLU A 219 7.78 7.92 -8.81
CA GLU A 219 7.32 8.11 -10.17
C GLU A 219 8.47 7.83 -11.12
N ILE A 220 8.13 7.20 -12.25
CA ILE A 220 9.02 7.09 -13.40
C ILE A 220 8.56 8.10 -14.45
N TRP A 221 9.52 8.93 -14.87
CA TRP A 221 9.36 9.95 -15.90
C TRP A 221 10.25 9.61 -17.09
N TYR A 222 9.77 9.93 -18.29
CA TYR A 222 10.49 9.78 -19.54
C TYR A 222 10.80 11.17 -20.14
N ASP A 223 12.08 11.45 -20.38
CA ASP A 223 12.60 12.62 -21.11
C ASP A 223 12.57 12.33 -22.61
N LYS A 224 11.73 13.09 -23.32
CA LYS A 224 11.57 13.00 -24.78
C LYS A 224 12.85 13.29 -25.56
N ASN A 225 13.80 14.02 -24.97
CA ASN A 225 15.08 14.31 -25.61
C ASN A 225 16.13 13.24 -25.36
N GLU A 226 15.84 12.25 -24.49
CA GLU A 226 16.72 11.14 -24.14
C GLU A 226 18.15 11.57 -23.80
N GLN A 227 18.28 12.65 -23.02
CA GLN A 227 19.60 13.19 -22.68
C GLN A 227 20.45 12.13 -21.95
N PRO A 228 21.77 12.08 -22.20
CA PRO A 228 22.66 11.16 -21.51
C PRO A 228 22.70 11.48 -20.01
N ILE A 229 22.94 10.46 -19.17
CA ILE A 229 22.95 10.59 -17.71
C ILE A 229 23.93 11.66 -17.20
N ASP A 230 25.06 11.84 -17.89
CA ASP A 230 26.10 12.86 -17.65
C ASP A 230 25.57 14.31 -17.74
N SER A 231 24.42 14.50 -18.40
CA SER A 231 23.72 15.78 -18.44
C SER A 231 23.17 16.17 -17.07
N PHE A 232 22.91 15.19 -16.20
CA PHE A 232 22.24 15.37 -14.90
C PHE A 232 23.18 15.18 -13.69
N ILE A 233 24.36 14.59 -13.90
CA ILE A 233 25.36 14.33 -12.85
C ILE A 233 26.58 15.24 -13.00
N ASN A 234 27.18 15.61 -11.87
CA ASN A 234 28.52 16.18 -11.79
C ASN A 234 29.57 15.07 -11.93
N THR A 235 30.84 15.43 -12.06
CA THR A 235 31.94 14.47 -11.95
C THR A 235 31.86 13.75 -10.59
N PHE A 236 31.89 12.42 -10.63
CA PHE A 236 32.03 11.46 -9.52
C PHE A 236 30.79 10.84 -8.83
N SER A 237 29.61 11.49 -8.77
CA SER A 237 28.35 10.86 -8.25
C SER A 237 27.21 11.84 -7.96
N GLY A 238 27.54 13.12 -7.73
CA GLY A 238 26.58 14.11 -7.26
C GLY A 238 25.67 14.64 -8.37
N LEU A 239 24.39 14.87 -8.07
CA LEU A 239 23.46 15.47 -9.03
C LEU A 239 23.70 16.98 -9.21
N LYS A 240 23.59 17.47 -10.45
CA LYS A 240 23.59 18.90 -10.76
C LYS A 240 22.42 19.61 -10.08
N SER A 241 22.66 20.81 -9.56
CA SER A 241 21.63 21.62 -8.90
C SER A 241 20.47 21.92 -9.84
N SER A 242 20.75 22.24 -11.12
CA SER A 242 19.72 22.43 -12.15
C SER A 242 18.79 21.22 -12.29
N TYR A 243 19.31 20.00 -12.17
CA TYR A 243 18.48 18.79 -12.19
C TYR A 243 17.74 18.58 -10.88
N LYS A 244 18.36 18.85 -9.71
CA LYS A 244 17.70 18.73 -8.39
C LYS A 244 16.50 19.67 -8.25
N ASP A 245 16.57 20.86 -8.83
CA ASP A 245 15.54 21.88 -8.70
C ASP A 245 14.47 21.80 -9.82
N LEU A 246 14.72 21.00 -10.87
CA LEU A 246 13.80 20.85 -12.00
C LEU A 246 12.45 20.20 -11.63
N ASP A 247 11.35 20.90 -11.79
CA ASP A 247 10.02 20.31 -11.66
C ASP A 247 9.65 19.53 -12.94
N LEU A 248 9.75 18.19 -12.89
CA LEU A 248 9.46 17.31 -14.03
C LEU A 248 8.00 17.45 -14.50
N SER A 249 7.07 17.72 -13.57
CA SER A 249 5.64 17.83 -13.88
C SER A 249 5.30 19.08 -14.70
N LYS A 250 6.11 20.14 -14.56
CA LYS A 250 5.93 21.41 -15.28
C LYS A 250 6.74 21.49 -16.57
N ASN A 251 7.71 20.60 -16.76
CA ASN A 251 8.56 20.62 -17.94
C ASN A 251 7.92 19.78 -19.07
N PRO A 252 7.59 20.37 -20.23
CA PRO A 252 6.91 19.66 -21.31
C PRO A 252 7.75 18.54 -21.93
N ASN A 253 9.08 18.51 -21.69
CA ASN A 253 9.95 17.45 -22.18
C ASN A 253 9.80 16.14 -21.41
N PHE A 254 9.21 16.17 -20.22
CA PHE A 254 9.06 15.01 -19.37
C PHE A 254 7.62 14.52 -19.36
N VAL A 255 7.47 13.20 -19.45
CA VAL A 255 6.17 12.52 -19.42
C VAL A 255 6.21 11.48 -18.31
N LYS A 256 5.29 11.55 -17.36
CA LYS A 256 5.13 10.50 -16.34
C LYS A 256 4.58 9.24 -17.00
N ILE A 257 5.22 8.11 -16.74
CA ILE A 257 4.91 6.83 -17.40
C ILE A 257 4.54 5.71 -16.42
N ALA A 258 4.95 5.81 -15.16
CA ALA A 258 4.56 4.86 -14.11
C ALA A 258 4.66 5.46 -12.71
N GLU A 259 3.96 4.85 -11.77
CA GLU A 259 4.14 4.99 -10.32
C GLU A 259 4.68 3.67 -9.74
N ILE A 260 5.55 3.76 -8.74
CA ILE A 260 6.05 2.60 -7.99
C ILE A 260 5.69 2.80 -6.53
N HIS A 261 5.07 1.78 -5.96
CA HIS A 261 4.73 1.68 -4.55
C HIS A 261 5.66 0.66 -3.91
N THR A 262 6.46 1.09 -2.94
CA THR A 262 7.41 0.21 -2.25
C THR A 262 7.17 0.22 -0.74
N PHE A 263 7.11 -0.98 -0.16
CA PHE A 263 7.05 -1.19 1.28
C PHE A 263 8.39 -1.71 1.79
N PHE A 264 8.94 -1.01 2.77
CA PHE A 264 10.16 -1.36 3.47
C PHE A 264 9.87 -1.71 4.92
N ARG A 265 10.58 -2.73 5.41
CA ARG A 265 10.79 -2.95 6.84
C ARG A 265 12.21 -2.52 7.16
N ASN A 266 12.33 -1.47 7.95
CA ASN A 266 13.60 -0.95 8.42
C ASN A 266 13.80 -1.31 9.89
N GLU A 267 15.04 -1.60 10.24
CA GLU A 267 15.51 -1.67 11.62
C GLU A 267 16.56 -0.58 11.81
N PHE A 268 16.38 0.22 12.85
CA PHE A 268 17.33 1.25 13.24
C PHE A 268 17.95 0.93 14.58
N THR A 269 19.27 1.05 14.66
CA THR A 269 20.03 0.92 15.90
C THR A 269 20.47 2.31 16.35
N ILE A 270 20.11 2.66 17.58
CA ILE A 270 20.39 3.94 18.23
C ILE A 270 21.67 3.78 19.04
N SER A 271 22.70 4.52 18.66
CA SER A 271 23.96 4.65 19.41
C SER A 271 24.35 6.13 19.40
N ASP A 272 25.59 6.48 19.07
CA ASP A 272 26.01 7.87 18.82
C ASP A 272 25.41 8.45 17.53
N SER A 273 24.85 7.59 16.70
CA SER A 273 24.15 7.89 15.45
C SER A 273 23.09 6.82 15.20
N LEU A 274 22.21 7.07 14.23
CA LEU A 274 21.15 6.16 13.85
C LEU A 274 21.59 5.33 12.65
N TYR A 275 21.90 4.07 12.90
CA TYR A 275 22.27 3.09 11.88
C TYR A 275 21.00 2.47 11.31
N ARG A 276 20.89 2.39 9.98
CA ARG A 276 19.71 1.85 9.31
C ARG A 276 20.06 0.58 8.57
N THR A 277 19.28 -0.46 8.78
CA THR A 277 19.20 -1.63 7.89
C THR A 277 17.77 -1.74 7.38
N GLY A 278 17.59 -2.15 6.13
CA GLY A 278 16.26 -2.18 5.52
C GLY A 278 16.11 -3.29 4.50
N LYS A 279 14.93 -3.88 4.47
CA LYS A 279 14.54 -4.88 3.49
C LYS A 279 13.21 -4.49 2.84
N VAL A 280 13.15 -4.64 1.52
CA VAL A 280 11.90 -4.51 0.78
C VAL A 280 11.02 -5.72 1.09
N ILE A 281 9.77 -5.47 1.48
CA ILE A 281 8.79 -6.52 1.81
C ILE A 281 7.65 -6.61 0.78
N GLY A 282 7.46 -5.57 -0.04
CA GLY A 282 6.46 -5.57 -1.10
C GLY A 282 6.69 -4.43 -2.07
N ARG A 283 6.38 -4.67 -3.35
CA ARG A 283 6.52 -3.69 -4.43
C ARG A 283 5.39 -3.89 -5.43
N ASN A 284 4.86 -2.78 -5.92
CA ASN A 284 3.94 -2.74 -7.05
C ASN A 284 4.33 -1.59 -7.99
N MET A 285 4.09 -1.78 -9.29
CA MET A 285 4.25 -0.73 -10.28
C MET A 285 2.94 -0.54 -11.02
N GLU A 286 2.46 0.70 -11.05
CA GLU A 286 1.25 1.11 -11.72
C GLU A 286 1.61 1.92 -12.94
N MET A 287 1.35 1.37 -14.11
CA MET A 287 1.65 2.00 -15.38
C MET A 287 0.59 3.05 -15.71
N VAL A 288 1.00 4.25 -16.12
CA VAL A 288 0.06 5.28 -16.61
C VAL A 288 -0.60 4.76 -17.89
N PRO A 289 -1.93 4.81 -18.05
CA PRO A 289 -2.63 4.31 -19.24
C PRO A 289 -2.12 4.90 -20.58
N ASP A 290 -2.15 4.08 -21.64
CA ASP A 290 -1.71 4.43 -22.99
C ASP A 290 -2.43 5.67 -23.52
N GLU A 291 -3.73 5.80 -23.25
CA GLU A 291 -4.57 6.90 -23.74
C GLU A 291 -4.09 8.26 -23.23
N ILE A 292 -3.46 8.28 -22.04
CA ILE A 292 -2.90 9.49 -21.42
C ILE A 292 -1.54 9.84 -22.03
N ILE A 293 -0.67 8.83 -22.24
CA ILE A 293 0.68 9.05 -22.75
C ILE A 293 0.74 9.29 -24.26
N ARG A 294 -0.21 8.75 -25.04
CA ARG A 294 -0.36 9.00 -26.51
C ARG A 294 -0.56 10.48 -26.86
N GLN A 295 -1.02 11.29 -25.91
CA GLN A 295 -1.13 12.74 -26.11
C GLN A 295 0.24 13.45 -26.19
N LYS A 296 1.33 12.77 -25.78
CA LYS A 296 2.65 13.38 -25.59
C LYS A 296 3.79 12.62 -26.26
N LEU A 297 3.58 11.36 -26.66
CA LEU A 297 4.60 10.44 -27.19
C LEU A 297 4.06 9.73 -28.43
N SER A 298 4.96 9.30 -29.32
CA SER A 298 4.59 8.46 -30.47
C SER A 298 4.33 7.00 -30.04
N ASP A 299 3.59 6.26 -30.87
CA ASP A 299 3.28 4.86 -30.61
C ASP A 299 4.56 4.00 -30.48
N ASP A 300 5.57 4.26 -31.32
CA ASP A 300 6.87 3.58 -31.25
C ASP A 300 7.58 3.83 -29.90
N GLN A 301 7.55 5.07 -29.40
CA GLN A 301 8.12 5.39 -28.09
C GLN A 301 7.38 4.67 -26.97
N ILE A 302 6.06 4.61 -27.05
CA ILE A 302 5.22 3.95 -26.06
C ILE A 302 5.53 2.45 -26.02
N GLU A 303 5.65 1.80 -27.17
CA GLU A 303 6.00 0.38 -27.24
C GLU A 303 7.34 0.08 -26.57
N ILE A 304 8.37 0.89 -26.86
CA ILE A 304 9.70 0.77 -26.23
C ILE A 304 9.60 0.96 -24.71
N ILE A 305 8.89 2.00 -24.26
CA ILE A 305 8.69 2.28 -22.83
C ILE A 305 8.00 1.11 -22.15
N ARG A 306 6.95 0.55 -22.75
CA ARG A 306 6.20 -0.60 -22.21
C ARG A 306 7.07 -1.84 -22.10
N GLN A 307 7.85 -2.13 -23.13
CA GLN A 307 8.78 -3.26 -23.11
C GLN A 307 9.79 -3.11 -21.96
N LYS A 308 10.36 -1.91 -21.78
CA LYS A 308 11.34 -1.62 -20.72
C LYS A 308 10.72 -1.67 -19.32
N LEU A 309 9.56 -1.05 -19.11
CA LEU A 309 8.85 -1.12 -17.83
C LEU A 309 8.46 -2.56 -17.48
N SER A 310 7.97 -3.34 -18.45
CA SER A 310 7.61 -4.74 -18.24
C SER A 310 8.83 -5.58 -17.87
N ALA A 311 9.98 -5.36 -18.51
CA ALA A 311 11.22 -6.04 -18.18
C ALA A 311 11.66 -5.77 -16.73
N ILE A 312 11.48 -4.54 -16.24
CA ILE A 312 11.80 -4.18 -14.85
C ILE A 312 10.81 -4.82 -13.88
N SER A 313 9.51 -4.76 -14.19
CA SER A 313 8.46 -5.39 -13.40
C SER A 313 8.75 -6.89 -13.19
N ASN A 314 9.15 -7.57 -14.26
CA ASN A 314 9.45 -9.00 -14.25
C ASN A 314 10.70 -9.35 -13.43
N LYS A 315 11.64 -8.41 -13.26
CA LYS A 315 12.79 -8.53 -12.36
C LYS A 315 12.48 -8.08 -10.92
N GLY A 316 11.21 -7.95 -10.56
CA GLY A 316 10.79 -7.57 -9.20
C GLY A 316 11.21 -6.17 -8.80
N LEU A 317 11.46 -5.28 -9.76
CA LEU A 317 11.97 -3.92 -9.56
C LEU A 317 13.28 -3.86 -8.74
N GLU A 318 14.11 -4.92 -8.73
CA GLU A 318 15.28 -5.01 -7.84
C GLU A 318 16.27 -3.85 -7.98
N ASP A 319 16.43 -3.34 -9.20
CA ASP A 319 17.31 -2.21 -9.52
C ASP A 319 16.79 -0.86 -9.01
N PHE A 320 15.53 -0.78 -8.59
CA PHE A 320 14.85 0.46 -8.19
C PHE A 320 14.34 0.32 -6.76
N SER A 321 15.02 0.99 -5.83
CA SER A 321 14.60 1.33 -4.44
C SER A 321 15.62 0.98 -3.37
N ARG A 322 16.54 0.03 -3.61
CA ARG A 322 17.52 -0.34 -2.58
C ARG A 322 18.76 0.53 -2.71
N PRO A 323 19.00 1.50 -1.80
CA PRO A 323 20.31 2.13 -1.74
C PRO A 323 21.36 1.05 -1.52
N VAL A 324 22.46 1.14 -2.26
CA VAL A 324 23.62 0.26 -2.09
C VAL A 324 24.27 0.52 -0.73
N SER A 325 24.22 1.76 -0.26
CA SER A 325 24.61 2.16 1.08
C SER A 325 23.86 3.41 1.53
N CYS A 326 23.67 3.55 2.84
CA CYS A 326 23.30 4.80 3.48
C CYS A 326 24.22 5.02 4.69
N LEU A 327 24.79 6.21 4.81
CA LEU A 327 25.53 6.59 6.00
C LEU A 327 24.57 6.73 7.20
N PRO A 328 25.04 6.44 8.43
CA PRO A 328 24.26 6.66 9.63
C PRO A 328 23.78 8.12 9.72
N SER A 329 22.55 8.32 10.18
CA SER A 329 22.04 9.66 10.43
C SER A 329 22.58 10.16 11.76
N PRO A 330 23.01 11.43 11.88
CA PRO A 330 23.17 12.03 13.20
C PRO A 330 21.84 11.96 13.97
N LEU A 331 21.92 11.84 15.30
CA LEU A 331 20.74 11.95 16.15
C LEU A 331 20.23 13.40 16.13
N PRO A 332 18.90 13.63 16.21
CA PRO A 332 18.37 14.99 16.27
C PRO A 332 18.83 15.76 17.52
N ALA A 333 19.02 15.04 18.63
CA ALA A 333 19.57 15.57 19.88
C ALA A 333 20.45 14.52 20.56
N LYS A 334 21.49 14.95 21.28
CA LYS A 334 22.33 14.05 22.10
C LYS A 334 21.53 13.39 23.22
N ASN A 335 20.62 14.14 23.85
CA ASN A 335 19.66 13.61 24.81
C ASN A 335 18.36 13.30 24.06
N PHE A 336 18.00 12.01 23.96
CA PHE A 336 16.80 11.59 23.23
C PHE A 336 15.51 12.17 23.82
N ASN A 337 15.49 12.55 25.12
CA ASN A 337 14.34 13.19 25.75
C ASN A 337 13.98 14.55 25.13
N LEU A 338 14.91 15.19 24.43
CA LEU A 338 14.70 16.48 23.77
C LEU A 338 14.12 16.35 22.36
N ILE A 339 13.99 15.12 21.84
CA ILE A 339 13.45 14.87 20.52
C ILE A 339 11.96 15.21 20.51
N LYS A 340 11.55 15.97 19.50
CA LYS A 340 10.19 16.49 19.33
C LYS A 340 9.79 16.55 17.86
N GLU A 341 8.51 16.77 17.62
CA GLU A 341 7.99 17.01 16.28
C GLU A 341 8.78 18.12 15.57
N LYS A 342 8.93 17.96 14.24
CA LYS A 342 9.77 18.75 13.32
C LYS A 342 11.27 18.43 13.35
N ASP A 343 11.73 17.61 14.28
CA ASP A 343 13.09 17.09 14.24
C ASP A 343 13.30 16.19 13.02
N SER A 344 14.55 16.12 12.55
CA SER A 344 14.88 15.48 11.29
C SER A 344 15.91 14.36 11.40
N LEU A 345 15.70 13.29 10.63
CA LEU A 345 16.71 12.26 10.36
C LEU A 345 17.25 12.45 8.94
N VAL A 346 18.57 12.47 8.78
CA VAL A 346 19.24 12.77 7.51
C VAL A 346 20.11 11.58 7.11
N PHE A 347 19.68 10.86 6.08
CA PHE A 347 20.43 9.76 5.50
C PHE A 347 21.03 10.19 4.17
N LYS A 348 22.37 10.16 4.08
CA LYS A 348 23.10 10.30 2.82
C LYS A 348 23.26 8.91 2.22
N CYS A 349 22.64 8.68 1.09
CA CYS A 349 22.52 7.37 0.46
C CYS A 349 23.07 7.38 -0.96
N GLN A 350 23.42 6.19 -1.44
CA GLN A 350 23.90 5.97 -2.79
C GLN A 350 23.03 4.93 -3.49
N LEU A 351 22.56 5.23 -4.70
CA LEU A 351 21.89 4.28 -5.58
C LEU A 351 22.82 3.96 -6.75
N MET A 352 22.88 2.70 -7.17
CA MET A 352 23.62 2.33 -8.38
C MET A 352 22.69 2.32 -9.58
N THR A 353 23.08 3.02 -10.64
CA THR A 353 22.42 2.96 -11.94
C THR A 353 23.48 2.75 -13.03
N ASN A 354 23.35 1.68 -13.82
CA ASN A 354 24.37 1.30 -14.83
C ASN A 354 25.82 1.31 -14.30
N LYS A 355 26.05 0.75 -13.10
CA LYS A 355 27.36 0.73 -12.43
C LYS A 355 27.91 2.13 -12.06
N ILE A 356 27.10 3.18 -12.18
CA ILE A 356 27.42 4.53 -11.73
C ILE A 356 26.75 4.76 -10.38
N PRO A 357 27.50 5.09 -9.33
CA PRO A 357 26.93 5.50 -8.06
C PRO A 357 26.33 6.90 -8.16
N ILE A 358 25.09 7.06 -7.70
CA ILE A 358 24.39 8.33 -7.62
C ILE A 358 24.07 8.65 -6.17
N ASP A 359 24.61 9.77 -5.70
CA ASP A 359 24.40 10.22 -4.33
C ASP A 359 23.11 11.01 -4.22
N TYR A 360 22.30 10.68 -3.21
CA TYR A 360 21.10 11.41 -2.85
C TYR A 360 20.96 11.53 -1.34
N THR A 361 20.18 12.51 -0.88
CA THR A 361 19.93 12.73 0.54
C THR A 361 18.44 12.53 0.82
N LYS A 362 18.16 11.67 1.78
CA LYS A 362 16.82 11.40 2.27
C LYS A 362 16.65 12.00 3.65
N ILE A 363 15.73 12.95 3.78
CA ILE A 363 15.46 13.64 5.04
C ILE A 363 14.06 13.28 5.49
N TYR A 364 13.95 12.68 6.67
CA TYR A 364 12.67 12.43 7.33
C TYR A 364 12.41 13.53 8.35
N ILE A 365 11.15 13.93 8.50
CA ILE A 365 10.68 14.84 9.54
C ILE A 365 9.67 14.13 10.43
N LEU A 366 9.83 14.24 11.75
CA LEU A 366 8.88 13.72 12.72
C LEU A 366 7.62 14.59 12.73
N GLU A 367 6.47 14.01 12.42
CA GLU A 367 5.21 14.76 12.31
C GLU A 367 4.26 14.47 13.46
N ASN A 368 4.00 13.19 13.73
CA ASN A 368 3.09 12.76 14.79
C ASN A 368 3.87 11.92 15.79
N GLN A 369 4.49 12.58 16.77
CA GLN A 369 5.22 11.89 17.83
C GLN A 369 4.23 11.24 18.80
N TYR A 370 4.40 9.95 19.03
CA TYR A 370 3.47 9.20 19.90
C TYR A 370 3.58 9.64 21.37
N ILE A 371 4.81 9.72 21.89
CA ILE A 371 5.08 10.21 23.25
C ILE A 371 5.68 11.61 23.19
N LYS A 372 4.85 12.63 23.45
CA LYS A 372 5.28 14.04 23.48
C LYS A 372 5.87 14.43 24.84
N THR A 373 5.34 13.88 25.93
CA THR A 373 5.78 14.20 27.29
C THR A 373 7.13 13.58 27.60
N ASN A 374 7.86 14.19 28.52
CA ASN A 374 9.07 13.61 29.07
C ASN A 374 8.71 12.61 30.16
N CYS A 375 9.45 11.51 30.20
CA CYS A 375 9.34 10.58 31.31
C CYS A 375 9.87 11.27 32.58
N ARG A 376 9.13 11.16 33.69
CA ARG A 376 9.54 11.74 34.97
C ARG A 376 10.58 10.80 35.57
N THR A 377 11.85 11.21 35.54
CA THR A 377 12.88 10.52 36.32
C THR A 377 12.55 10.71 37.80
N PHE A 378 12.46 9.62 38.57
CA PHE A 378 12.25 9.61 40.04
C PHE A 378 13.47 10.16 40.83
N LEU A 379 14.11 11.22 40.34
CA LEU A 379 15.29 11.85 40.95
C LEU A 379 15.03 13.31 41.34
N GLU A 380 13.80 13.64 41.71
CA GLU A 380 13.47 14.85 42.47
C GLU A 380 12.62 14.45 43.68
N GLU A 381 13.27 13.96 44.73
CA GLU A 381 12.88 14.15 46.13
C GLU A 381 13.95 14.95 46.86
#